data_AF-A0A8W8IEE1-F1
#
_entry.id   AF-A0A8W8IEE1-F1
#
_cell.length_a   1.000
_cell.length_b   1.000
_cell.length_c   1.000
_cell.angle_alpha   90.00
_cell.angle_beta   90.00
_cell.angle_gamma   90.00
#
_symmetry.space_group_name_H-M   'P 1'
#
loop_
_entity.id
_entity.type
_entity.pdbx_description
1 polymer ?
#
loop_
_entity_poly.entity_id
_entity_poly.type
_entity_poly.pdbx_seq_one_letter_code
_entity_poly.pdbx_strand_id
1 'polypeptide(L)'
;IQEQHDLGYMPFRDDFEREHDNEAETVISSLANNYDDDELDIAVKLVQVDRYRTRLKERERRKRIAREYNLIQAAASLIKPKSQTPKKRTSKDEKEFQEKMKVYAQFQSSAEHEEFLEKCQEEKELKARITELWKYRESGITKMDEVDDYEDELYKREKKRENKKKLGSSSPIKRVSMVSKKAAGGIEEKLDILIDDEGLKDEGDENEMKDMSILPSYGMLSEREKKLCNSIGMTPANYMTIKTCIIKDYLQRRQGIPVKIRYPSGLDKTHRRKIMSFLTDNGWIMAV
;
A
#
# COMPACT_ATOMS: atom_id res chain seq x y z
N ILE A 1 -20.30 -1.24 29.08
CA ILE A 1 -21.12 -1.97 30.07
C ILE A 1 -22.61 -1.84 29.77
N GLN A 2 -23.27 -0.68 29.93
CA GLN A 2 -24.71 -0.57 29.61
C GLN A 2 -25.05 -0.97 28.17
N GLU A 3 -24.24 -0.54 27.20
CA GLU A 3 -24.42 -0.87 25.77
C GLU A 3 -24.15 -2.34 25.44
N GLN A 4 -23.34 -3.02 26.26
CA GLN A 4 -23.11 -4.45 26.14
C GLN A 4 -24.27 -5.25 26.76
N HIS A 5 -24.89 -4.71 27.81
CA HIS A 5 -26.12 -5.26 28.38
C HIS A 5 -27.30 -5.14 27.39
N ASP A 6 -27.34 -4.10 26.56
CA ASP A 6 -28.31 -3.98 25.46
C ASP A 6 -28.14 -5.09 24.39
N LEU A 7 -26.95 -5.71 24.30
CA LEU A 7 -26.68 -6.90 23.48
C LEU A 7 -27.00 -8.21 24.22
N GLY A 8 -27.49 -8.14 25.46
CA GLY A 8 -27.62 -9.30 26.34
C GLY A 8 -26.27 -9.91 26.74
N TYR A 9 -25.16 -9.18 26.58
CA TYR A 9 -23.83 -9.62 27.03
C TYR A 9 -23.58 -9.18 28.48
N MET A 10 -23.10 -10.12 29.28
CA MET A 10 -22.77 -9.99 30.69
C MET A 10 -21.24 -9.82 30.86
N PRO A 11 -20.71 -8.60 31.02
CA PRO A 11 -19.27 -8.36 30.90
C PRO A 11 -18.42 -9.02 31.99
N PHE A 12 -18.94 -9.14 33.22
CA PHE A 12 -18.21 -9.76 34.33
C PHE A 12 -18.21 -11.28 34.29
N ARG A 13 -19.08 -11.88 33.48
CA ARG A 13 -19.15 -13.34 33.27
C ARG A 13 -18.57 -13.76 31.94
N ASP A 14 -18.32 -12.79 31.07
CA ASP A 14 -17.93 -13.02 29.69
C ASP A 14 -18.90 -13.96 28.96
N ASP A 15 -20.20 -13.68 29.14
CA ASP A 15 -21.29 -14.56 28.77
C ASP A 15 -22.50 -13.81 28.20
N PHE A 16 -23.48 -14.52 27.63
CA PHE A 16 -24.72 -13.95 27.13
C PHE A 16 -25.92 -14.43 27.96
N GLU A 17 -26.91 -13.56 28.15
CA GLU A 17 -28.18 -13.92 28.80
C GLU A 17 -28.92 -15.05 28.04
N ARG A 18 -28.81 -15.05 26.72
CA ARG A 18 -29.28 -16.13 25.84
C ARG A 18 -28.13 -16.59 24.96
N GLU A 19 -27.72 -17.84 25.13
CA GLU A 19 -26.59 -18.39 24.40
C GLU A 19 -26.99 -18.90 23.00
N HIS A 20 -25.98 -19.10 22.15
CA HIS A 20 -26.17 -19.86 20.93
C HIS A 20 -26.59 -21.30 21.26
N ASP A 21 -27.65 -21.78 20.61
CA ASP A 21 -28.25 -23.10 20.87
C ASP A 21 -28.57 -23.29 22.37
N ASN A 22 -29.31 -22.34 22.96
CA ASN A 22 -29.68 -22.32 24.38
C ASN A 22 -30.52 -23.53 24.85
N GLU A 23 -30.95 -24.38 23.92
CA GLU A 23 -31.71 -25.59 24.20
C GLU A 23 -30.82 -26.85 24.10
N ALA A 24 -29.50 -26.73 23.96
CA ALA A 24 -28.61 -27.88 23.79
C ALA A 24 -28.75 -28.92 24.92
N GLU A 25 -29.02 -28.46 26.13
CA GLU A 25 -29.21 -29.25 27.35
C GLU A 25 -30.44 -30.18 27.25
N THR A 26 -31.41 -29.88 26.37
CA THR A 26 -32.57 -30.75 26.11
C THR A 26 -32.17 -32.11 25.53
N VAL A 27 -31.01 -32.21 24.87
CA VAL A 27 -30.52 -33.47 24.30
C VAL A 27 -30.15 -34.49 25.39
N ILE A 28 -29.79 -34.01 26.58
CA ILE A 28 -29.36 -34.85 27.71
C ILE A 28 -30.38 -34.84 28.86
N SER A 29 -31.46 -34.06 28.77
CA SER A 29 -32.40 -33.87 29.89
C SER A 29 -33.15 -35.13 30.29
N SER A 30 -33.36 -36.06 29.35
CA SER A 30 -34.01 -37.36 29.59
C SER A 30 -33.02 -38.50 29.86
N LEU A 31 -31.71 -38.21 29.90
CA LEU A 31 -30.69 -39.24 30.02
C LEU A 31 -30.60 -39.69 31.49
N ALA A 32 -30.95 -40.95 31.74
CA ALA A 32 -30.85 -41.59 33.05
C ALA A 32 -29.77 -42.69 33.01
N ASN A 33 -29.03 -42.85 34.11
CA ASN A 33 -28.04 -43.91 34.25
C ASN A 33 -28.69 -45.11 34.95
N ASN A 34 -28.87 -46.23 34.25
CA ASN A 34 -29.48 -47.43 34.81
C ASN A 34 -28.42 -48.53 34.96
N TYR A 35 -28.58 -49.39 35.97
CA TYR A 35 -27.60 -50.45 36.25
C TYR A 35 -27.78 -51.69 35.38
N ASP A 36 -28.92 -51.77 34.69
CA ASP A 36 -29.33 -52.84 33.78
C ASP A 36 -29.20 -52.46 32.29
N ASP A 37 -28.61 -51.29 32.00
CA ASP A 37 -28.33 -50.87 30.63
C ASP A 37 -27.40 -51.88 29.93
N ASP A 38 -27.79 -52.34 28.75
CA ASP A 38 -26.94 -53.18 27.92
C ASP A 38 -25.91 -52.35 27.13
N GLU A 39 -25.03 -53.03 26.39
CA GLU A 39 -23.98 -52.36 25.62
C GLU A 39 -24.55 -51.39 24.57
N LEU A 40 -25.72 -51.69 24.01
CA LEU A 40 -26.38 -50.84 23.03
C LEU A 40 -26.97 -49.58 23.69
N ASP A 41 -27.64 -49.74 24.83
CA ASP A 41 -28.19 -48.63 25.62
C ASP A 41 -27.08 -47.66 26.06
N ILE A 42 -25.97 -48.20 26.55
CA ILE A 42 -24.78 -47.42 26.92
C ILE A 42 -24.24 -46.69 25.69
N ALA A 43 -24.10 -47.37 24.55
CA ALA A 43 -23.60 -46.75 23.32
C ALA A 43 -24.51 -45.60 22.84
N VAL A 44 -25.83 -45.77 22.89
CA VAL A 44 -26.80 -44.72 22.52
C VAL A 44 -26.67 -43.50 23.45
N LYS A 45 -26.55 -43.72 24.76
CA LYS A 45 -26.36 -42.65 25.75
C LYS A 45 -25.05 -41.90 25.51
N LEU A 46 -23.95 -42.60 25.22
CA LEU A 46 -22.67 -41.98 24.87
C LEU A 46 -22.79 -41.10 23.62
N VAL A 47 -23.48 -41.57 22.57
CA VAL A 47 -23.71 -40.78 21.35
C VAL A 47 -24.54 -39.51 21.64
N GLN A 48 -25.55 -39.59 22.52
CA GLN A 48 -26.32 -38.41 22.94
C GLN A 48 -25.43 -37.38 23.67
N VAL A 49 -24.55 -37.85 24.57
CA VAL A 49 -23.59 -36.99 25.27
C VAL A 49 -22.60 -36.36 24.28
N ASP A 50 -22.09 -37.12 23.30
CA ASP A 50 -21.18 -36.59 22.27
C ASP A 50 -21.86 -35.53 21.39
N ARG A 51 -23.13 -35.72 21.05
CA ARG A 51 -23.94 -34.72 20.35
C ARG A 51 -24.06 -33.44 21.17
N TYR A 52 -24.34 -33.54 22.48
CA TYR A 52 -24.38 -32.39 23.38
C TYR A 52 -23.02 -31.69 23.48
N ARG A 53 -21.94 -32.45 23.64
CA ARG A 53 -20.57 -31.91 23.69
C ARG A 53 -20.20 -31.15 22.42
N THR A 54 -20.63 -31.63 21.25
CA THR A 54 -20.40 -30.95 19.97
C THR A 54 -21.11 -29.60 19.93
N ARG A 55 -22.35 -29.51 20.43
CA ARG A 55 -23.08 -28.24 20.54
C ARG A 55 -22.39 -27.25 21.50
N LEU A 56 -21.90 -27.72 22.65
CA LEU A 56 -21.14 -26.90 23.59
C LEU A 56 -19.83 -26.37 22.98
N LYS A 57 -19.09 -27.21 22.23
CA LYS A 57 -17.86 -26.78 21.55
C LYS A 57 -18.14 -25.66 20.54
N GLU A 58 -19.23 -25.75 19.78
CA GLU A 58 -19.61 -24.69 18.83
C GLU A 58 -20.01 -23.40 19.55
N ARG A 59 -20.77 -23.52 20.65
CA ARG A 59 -21.14 -22.37 21.49
C ARG A 59 -19.88 -21.66 22.02
N GLU A 60 -18.91 -22.42 22.54
CA GLU A 60 -17.64 -21.88 23.02
C GLU A 60 -16.80 -21.28 21.88
N ARG A 61 -16.76 -21.93 20.71
CA ARG A 61 -16.08 -21.40 19.52
C ARG A 61 -16.63 -20.03 19.12
N ARG A 62 -17.95 -19.85 19.13
CA ARG A 62 -18.58 -18.56 18.83
C ARG A 62 -18.23 -17.48 19.85
N LYS A 63 -18.23 -17.81 21.16
CA LYS A 63 -17.78 -16.87 22.20
C LYS A 63 -16.33 -16.44 21.98
N ARG A 64 -15.46 -17.41 21.66
CA ARG A 64 -14.04 -17.15 21.34
C ARG A 64 -13.90 -16.16 20.18
N ILE A 65 -14.59 -16.39 19.07
CA ILE A 65 -14.59 -15.50 17.89
C ILE A 65 -15.12 -14.11 18.25
N ALA A 66 -16.24 -14.03 18.99
CA ALA A 66 -16.80 -12.75 19.39
C ALA A 66 -15.81 -11.88 20.19
N ARG A 67 -14.97 -12.51 21.02
CA ARG A 67 -13.90 -11.84 21.77
C ARG A 67 -12.69 -11.51 20.92
N GLU A 68 -12.16 -12.51 20.20
CA GLU A 68 -10.93 -12.39 19.41
C GLU A 68 -11.04 -11.30 18.35
N TYR A 69 -12.24 -11.09 17.79
CA TYR A 69 -12.51 -10.07 16.79
C TYR A 69 -13.20 -8.82 17.36
N ASN A 70 -13.22 -8.65 18.70
CA ASN A 70 -13.84 -7.52 19.40
C ASN A 70 -15.29 -7.19 18.93
N LEU A 71 -16.04 -8.21 18.50
CA LEU A 71 -17.35 -8.05 17.86
C LEU A 71 -18.39 -7.46 18.81
N ILE A 72 -18.28 -7.75 20.11
CA ILE A 72 -19.18 -7.23 21.14
C ILE A 72 -19.04 -5.70 21.23
N GLN A 73 -17.82 -5.20 21.20
CA GLN A 73 -17.55 -3.76 21.25
C GLN A 73 -17.92 -3.07 19.92
N ALA A 74 -17.65 -3.73 18.79
CA ALA A 74 -18.05 -3.25 17.47
C ALA A 74 -19.59 -3.16 17.34
N ALA A 75 -20.31 -4.19 17.78
CA ALA A 75 -21.78 -4.23 17.77
C ALA A 75 -22.38 -3.18 18.71
N ALA A 76 -21.84 -3.02 19.92
CA ALA A 76 -22.29 -1.99 20.85
C ALA A 76 -22.14 -0.58 20.25
N SER A 77 -21.03 -0.34 19.53
CA SER A 77 -20.75 0.93 18.85
C SER A 77 -21.72 1.24 17.69
N LEU A 78 -22.27 0.21 17.03
CA LEU A 78 -23.26 0.36 15.96
C LEU A 78 -24.65 0.75 16.50
N ILE A 79 -25.04 0.23 17.66
CA ILE A 79 -26.37 0.44 18.26
C ILE A 79 -26.52 1.87 18.78
N LYS A 80 -25.48 2.43 19.39
CA LYS A 80 -25.44 3.81 19.86
C LYS A 80 -24.15 4.48 19.37
N PRO A 81 -24.18 5.14 18.19
CA PRO A 81 -23.04 5.92 17.73
C PRO A 81 -22.90 7.16 18.62
N LYS A 82 -22.21 7.07 19.75
CA LYS A 82 -21.82 8.25 20.51
C LYS A 82 -20.84 9.08 19.70
N SER A 83 -20.95 10.41 19.83
CA SER A 83 -19.91 11.36 19.45
C SER A 83 -18.58 10.84 19.97
N GLN A 84 -17.70 10.47 19.05
CA GLN A 84 -16.42 9.87 19.38
C GLN A 84 -15.72 10.74 20.41
N THR A 85 -15.26 10.13 21.51
CA THR A 85 -14.06 10.62 22.21
C THR A 85 -13.05 11.06 21.16
N PRO A 86 -12.32 12.17 21.34
CA PRO A 86 -11.46 12.71 20.29
C PRO A 86 -10.38 11.69 19.93
N LYS A 87 -10.71 10.78 19.01
CA LYS A 87 -9.76 9.92 18.34
C LYS A 87 -8.84 10.89 17.62
N LYS A 88 -7.52 10.63 17.68
CA LYS A 88 -6.54 11.30 16.81
C LYS A 88 -7.20 11.46 15.44
N ARG A 89 -7.24 12.68 14.91
CA ARG A 89 -7.83 12.94 13.60
C ARG A 89 -7.06 12.09 12.59
N THR A 90 -7.58 10.90 12.31
CA THR A 90 -7.00 10.00 11.31
C THR A 90 -7.17 10.67 9.96
N SER A 91 -6.08 10.69 9.20
CA SER A 91 -6.08 11.34 7.89
C SER A 91 -7.13 10.68 6.99
N LYS A 92 -7.64 11.42 6.00
CA LYS A 92 -8.55 10.84 5.00
C LYS A 92 -7.90 9.62 4.33
N ASP A 93 -6.62 9.72 4.01
CA ASP A 93 -5.84 8.66 3.40
C ASP A 93 -5.69 7.43 4.31
N GLU A 94 -5.55 7.66 5.62
CA GLU A 94 -5.44 6.60 6.62
C GLU A 94 -6.76 5.84 6.75
N LYS A 95 -7.90 6.54 6.76
CA LYS A 95 -9.23 5.92 6.76
C LYS A 95 -9.48 5.09 5.50
N GLU A 96 -9.10 5.61 4.34
CA GLU A 96 -9.24 4.87 3.07
C GLU A 96 -8.35 3.63 3.05
N PHE A 97 -7.13 3.72 3.61
CA PHE A 97 -6.25 2.57 3.76
C PHE A 97 -6.85 1.51 4.71
N GLN A 98 -7.32 1.93 5.88
CA GLN A 98 -8.01 1.04 6.83
C GLN A 98 -9.20 0.33 6.17
N GLU A 99 -10.02 1.06 5.39
CA GLU A 99 -11.15 0.46 4.67
C GLU A 99 -10.70 -0.60 3.66
N LYS A 100 -9.64 -0.32 2.88
CA LYS A 100 -9.08 -1.29 1.92
C LYS A 100 -8.52 -2.53 2.62
N MET A 101 -7.98 -2.38 3.83
CA MET A 101 -7.37 -3.47 4.58
C MET A 101 -8.38 -4.34 5.34
N LYS A 102 -9.64 -3.92 5.49
CA LYS A 102 -10.69 -4.71 6.17
C LYS A 102 -10.86 -6.12 5.61
N VAL A 103 -10.59 -6.35 4.33
CA VAL A 103 -10.68 -7.69 3.71
C VAL A 103 -9.74 -8.71 4.37
N TYR A 104 -8.65 -8.25 5.00
CA TYR A 104 -7.69 -9.09 5.69
C TYR A 104 -8.04 -9.32 7.16
N ALA A 105 -8.98 -8.55 7.71
CA ALA A 105 -9.38 -8.65 9.10
C ALA A 105 -10.00 -10.01 9.47
N GLN A 106 -10.36 -10.85 8.50
CA GLN A 106 -10.87 -12.21 8.75
C GLN A 106 -9.78 -13.26 9.03
N PHE A 107 -8.52 -12.92 8.77
CA PHE A 107 -7.37 -13.84 8.91
C PHE A 107 -6.50 -13.53 10.12
N GLN A 108 -6.87 -12.51 10.90
CA GLN A 108 -6.12 -11.97 12.02
C GLN A 108 -7.10 -11.69 13.14
N SER A 109 -6.67 -11.85 14.39
CA SER A 109 -7.42 -11.32 15.53
C SER A 109 -7.54 -9.80 15.42
N SER A 110 -8.49 -9.20 16.16
CA SER A 110 -8.66 -7.74 16.17
C SER A 110 -7.39 -7.02 16.59
N ALA A 111 -6.65 -7.57 17.56
CA ALA A 111 -5.42 -6.97 18.06
C ALA A 111 -4.31 -7.01 17.01
N GLU A 112 -4.10 -8.16 16.36
CA GLU A 112 -3.10 -8.32 15.29
C GLU A 112 -3.42 -7.42 14.08
N HIS A 113 -4.71 -7.28 13.74
CA HIS A 113 -5.11 -6.42 12.63
C HIS A 113 -4.86 -4.93 12.94
N GLU A 114 -5.16 -4.48 14.15
CA GLU A 114 -4.86 -3.11 14.60
C GLU A 114 -3.35 -2.84 14.60
N GLU A 115 -2.55 -3.77 15.13
CA GLU A 115 -1.08 -3.69 15.13
C GLU A 115 -0.51 -3.66 13.70
N PHE A 116 -1.06 -4.46 12.80
CA PHE A 116 -0.68 -4.44 11.38
C PHE A 116 -0.92 -3.06 10.74
N LEU A 117 -2.09 -2.46 10.97
CA LEU A 117 -2.42 -1.14 10.44
C LEU A 117 -1.50 -0.05 10.99
N GLU A 118 -1.21 -0.09 12.29
CA GLU A 118 -0.28 0.83 12.94
C GLU A 118 1.13 0.71 12.33
N LYS A 119 1.66 -0.50 12.19
CA LYS A 119 2.97 -0.74 11.57
C LYS A 119 3.06 -0.28 10.12
N CYS A 120 2.01 -0.46 9.33
CA CYS A 120 1.97 0.05 7.96
C CYS A 120 2.01 1.59 7.92
N GLN A 121 1.35 2.25 8.87
CA GLN A 121 1.37 3.70 8.97
C GLN A 121 2.74 4.21 9.43
N GLU A 122 3.33 3.57 10.44
CA GLU A 122 4.71 3.85 10.89
C GLU A 122 5.72 3.67 9.76
N GLU A 123 5.60 2.61 8.97
CA GLU A 123 6.47 2.37 7.81
C GLU A 123 6.37 3.51 6.78
N LYS A 124 5.14 3.98 6.50
CA LYS A 124 4.89 5.10 5.59
C LYS A 124 5.55 6.39 6.11
N GLU A 125 5.42 6.68 7.40
CA GLU A 125 6.02 7.85 8.05
C GLU A 125 7.55 7.77 8.03
N LEU A 126 8.12 6.61 8.33
CA LEU A 126 9.57 6.37 8.25
C LEU A 126 10.10 6.55 6.83
N LYS A 127 9.41 6.01 5.82
CA LYS A 127 9.79 6.21 4.41
C LYS A 127 9.74 7.68 3.99
N ALA A 128 8.72 8.42 4.43
CA ALA A 128 8.63 9.86 4.21
C ALA A 128 9.80 10.60 4.89
N ARG A 129 10.09 10.27 6.15
CA ARG A 129 11.20 10.86 6.91
C ARG A 129 12.56 10.56 6.29
N ILE A 130 12.78 9.34 5.81
CA ILE A 130 14.02 8.99 5.09
C ILE A 130 14.17 9.83 3.83
N THR A 131 13.10 10.00 3.06
CA THR A 131 13.11 10.80 1.83
C THR A 131 13.40 12.27 2.14
N GLU A 132 12.82 12.81 3.20
CA GLU A 132 13.06 14.16 3.69
C GLU A 132 14.54 14.35 4.11
N LEU A 133 15.06 13.45 4.94
CA LEU A 133 16.46 13.47 5.37
C LEU A 133 17.43 13.35 4.18
N TRP A 134 17.05 12.60 3.14
CA TRP A 134 17.85 12.50 1.93
C TRP A 134 17.91 13.84 1.17
N LYS A 135 16.80 14.57 1.06
CA LYS A 135 16.76 15.92 0.48
C LYS A 135 17.59 16.94 1.26
N TYR A 136 17.61 16.83 2.59
CA TYR A 136 18.46 17.67 3.43
C TYR A 136 19.94 17.42 3.15
N ARG A 137 20.35 16.15 3.03
CA ARG A 137 21.71 15.80 2.64
C ARG A 137 22.09 16.28 1.25
N GLU A 138 21.20 16.14 0.26
CA GLU A 138 21.39 16.69 -1.09
C GLU A 138 21.55 18.21 -1.09
N SER A 139 20.88 18.89 -0.17
CA SER A 139 20.96 20.34 0.01
C SER A 139 22.18 20.78 0.84
N GLY A 140 23.07 19.86 1.20
CA GLY A 140 24.29 20.14 1.96
C GLY A 140 24.11 20.21 3.48
N ILE A 141 22.92 19.92 4.01
CA ILE A 141 22.64 19.91 5.45
C ILE A 141 23.14 18.60 6.03
N THR A 142 24.05 18.68 7.00
CA THR A 142 24.68 17.49 7.60
C THR A 142 24.39 17.35 9.10
N LYS A 143 23.86 18.40 9.74
CA LYS A 143 23.47 18.41 11.15
C LYS A 143 21.98 18.69 11.31
N MET A 144 21.37 18.11 12.33
CA MET A 144 19.94 18.30 12.60
C MET A 144 19.62 19.73 13.04
N ASP A 145 20.54 20.40 13.72
CA ASP A 145 20.35 21.78 14.20
C ASP A 145 20.22 22.80 13.04
N GLU A 146 20.73 22.46 11.86
CA GLU A 146 20.68 23.29 10.65
C GLU A 146 19.38 23.10 9.84
N VAL A 147 18.55 22.11 10.21
CA VAL A 147 17.32 21.76 9.47
C VAL A 147 16.27 22.85 9.61
N ASP A 148 16.04 23.34 10.83
CA ASP A 148 15.01 24.35 11.09
C ASP A 148 15.28 25.64 10.29
N ASP A 149 16.53 26.13 10.32
CA ASP A 149 16.95 27.32 9.56
C ASP A 149 16.79 27.13 8.04
N TYR A 150 17.12 25.94 7.53
CA TYR A 150 16.95 25.60 6.12
C TYR A 150 15.47 25.54 5.70
N GLU A 151 14.62 24.90 6.50
CA GLU A 151 13.17 24.83 6.24
C GLU A 151 12.57 26.25 6.20
N ASP A 152 13.01 27.12 7.11
CA ASP A 152 12.61 28.51 7.19
C ASP A 152 13.00 29.32 5.94
N GLU A 153 14.23 29.13 5.46
CA GLU A 153 14.70 29.72 4.22
C GLU A 153 13.97 29.17 2.99
N LEU A 154 13.75 27.85 2.94
CA LEU A 154 13.04 27.18 1.85
C LEU A 154 11.60 27.69 1.77
N TYR A 155 10.91 27.80 2.91
CA TYR A 155 9.56 28.36 3.00
C TYR A 155 9.51 29.81 2.52
N LYS A 156 10.47 30.65 2.93
CA LYS A 156 10.58 32.06 2.47
C LYS A 156 10.81 32.12 0.96
N ARG A 157 11.65 31.27 0.39
CA ARG A 157 11.90 31.19 -1.07
C ARG A 157 10.65 30.75 -1.82
N GLU A 158 9.94 29.73 -1.33
CA GLU A 158 8.73 29.22 -1.96
C GLU A 158 7.58 30.23 -1.92
N LYS A 159 7.36 30.91 -0.79
CA LYS A 159 6.36 31.98 -0.65
C LYS A 159 6.62 33.15 -1.61
N LYS A 160 7.89 33.53 -1.80
CA LYS A 160 8.29 34.54 -2.80
C LYS A 160 7.99 34.07 -4.23
N ARG A 161 8.26 32.79 -4.54
CA ARG A 161 7.95 32.17 -5.84
C ARG A 161 6.45 32.12 -6.11
N GLU A 162 5.65 31.76 -5.11
CA GLU A 162 4.18 31.69 -5.23
C GLU A 162 3.57 33.09 -5.44
N ASN A 163 4.05 34.10 -4.71
CA ASN A 163 3.61 35.49 -4.90
C ASN A 163 3.99 36.03 -6.28
N LYS A 164 5.17 35.69 -6.81
CA LYS A 164 5.59 36.06 -8.17
C LYS A 164 4.71 35.41 -9.24
N LYS A 165 4.29 34.16 -9.04
CA LYS A 165 3.32 33.47 -9.92
C LYS A 165 1.93 34.11 -9.88
N LYS A 166 1.48 34.61 -8.72
CA LYS A 166 0.20 35.34 -8.56
C LYS A 166 0.22 36.74 -9.18
N LEU A 167 1.38 37.42 -9.20
CA LEU A 167 1.56 38.72 -9.84
C LEU A 167 1.79 38.64 -11.36
N GLY A 168 2.21 37.48 -11.88
CA GLY A 168 2.46 37.24 -13.31
C GLY A 168 1.21 36.92 -14.15
N SER A 169 0.01 36.84 -13.57
CA SER A 169 -1.24 36.53 -14.30
C SER A 169 -1.98 37.75 -14.85
N SER A 170 -1.38 38.95 -14.83
CA SER A 170 -1.95 40.17 -15.42
C SER A 170 -1.23 40.54 -16.72
N SER A 171 -1.51 39.82 -17.80
CA SER A 171 -1.28 40.31 -19.17
C SER A 171 -2.36 39.76 -20.10
N PRO A 172 -3.26 40.60 -20.63
CA PRO A 172 -4.32 40.14 -21.52
C PRO A 172 -3.74 39.95 -22.92
N ILE A 173 -3.38 38.71 -23.26
CA ILE A 173 -3.12 38.34 -24.65
C ILE A 173 -4.47 38.20 -25.36
N LYS A 174 -4.82 39.19 -26.18
CA LYS A 174 -5.83 39.04 -27.23
C LYS A 174 -5.39 37.96 -28.20
N ARG A 175 -6.20 36.91 -28.41
CA ARG A 175 -6.54 36.39 -29.75
C ARG A 175 -7.69 35.38 -29.70
N VAL A 176 -8.79 35.84 -30.29
CA VAL A 176 -9.77 35.18 -31.18
C VAL A 176 -10.18 33.73 -30.89
N SER A 177 -11.50 33.60 -30.73
CA SER A 177 -12.37 32.43 -30.64
C SER A 177 -12.30 31.44 -31.82
N MET A 178 -12.44 30.14 -31.52
CA MET A 178 -13.54 29.25 -31.97
C MET A 178 -13.12 27.78 -32.01
N VAL A 179 -13.81 26.96 -31.20
CA VAL A 179 -14.57 25.74 -31.56
C VAL A 179 -14.52 24.71 -30.42
N SER A 180 -15.71 24.45 -29.92
CA SER A 180 -16.08 23.49 -28.89
C SER A 180 -15.83 22.03 -29.26
N LYS A 181 -15.47 21.21 -28.26
CA LYS A 181 -16.21 19.98 -27.92
C LYS A 181 -15.79 19.41 -26.54
N LYS A 182 -16.79 19.31 -25.66
CA LYS A 182 -16.96 18.38 -24.51
C LYS A 182 -16.43 16.96 -24.82
N ALA A 183 -16.14 16.04 -23.90
CA ALA A 183 -15.98 15.95 -22.44
C ALA A 183 -15.64 14.45 -22.18
N ALA A 184 -14.79 14.13 -21.20
CA ALA A 184 -14.87 12.94 -20.34
C ALA A 184 -13.59 12.84 -19.50
N GLY A 185 -13.77 12.63 -18.20
CA GLY A 185 -12.72 12.62 -17.19
C GLY A 185 -11.90 11.33 -17.14
N GLY A 186 -10.79 11.45 -16.41
CA GLY A 186 -9.86 10.38 -16.08
C GLY A 186 -8.63 11.03 -15.46
N ILE A 187 -8.60 11.10 -14.13
CA ILE A 187 -7.45 11.56 -13.35
C ILE A 187 -6.42 10.44 -13.39
N GLU A 188 -5.35 10.60 -14.16
CA GLU A 188 -4.10 9.87 -13.96
C GLU A 188 -2.99 10.88 -13.69
N GLU A 189 -2.40 10.73 -12.51
CA GLU A 189 -1.34 11.54 -11.95
C GLU A 189 -0.05 11.33 -12.78
N LYS A 190 0.18 12.25 -13.72
CA LYS A 190 1.35 12.27 -14.58
C LYS A 190 2.46 13.03 -13.84
N LEU A 191 3.40 12.27 -13.26
CA LEU A 191 4.65 12.80 -12.71
C LEU A 191 5.54 13.26 -13.87
N ASP A 192 5.25 14.44 -14.42
CA ASP A 192 6.11 15.11 -15.39
C ASP A 192 7.28 15.75 -14.64
N ILE A 193 8.40 15.03 -14.57
CA ILE A 193 9.70 15.61 -14.23
C ILE A 193 10.15 16.42 -15.44
N LEU A 194 9.90 17.73 -15.39
CA LEU A 194 10.55 18.71 -16.25
C LEU A 194 11.97 18.91 -15.72
N ILE A 195 12.97 18.34 -16.39
CA ILE A 195 14.36 18.78 -16.24
C ILE A 195 14.54 19.92 -17.25
N ASP A 196 14.66 21.14 -16.74
CA ASP A 196 15.11 22.28 -17.52
C ASP A 196 16.55 22.01 -17.97
N ASP A 197 16.73 21.80 -19.27
CA ASP A 197 18.03 21.71 -19.94
C ASP A 197 18.51 23.14 -20.24
N GLU A 198 19.05 23.82 -19.23
CA GLU A 198 19.90 25.00 -19.44
C GLU A 198 21.35 24.52 -19.60
N GLY A 199 21.86 24.70 -20.81
CA GLY A 199 23.13 24.17 -21.26
C GLY A 199 24.35 24.75 -20.53
N LEU A 200 25.30 23.87 -20.26
CA LEU A 200 26.71 24.19 -20.15
C LEU A 200 27.41 23.60 -21.37
N LYS A 201 27.79 24.48 -22.30
CA LYS A 201 28.82 24.18 -23.29
C LYS A 201 30.14 24.13 -22.53
N ASP A 202 30.77 22.96 -22.52
CA ASP A 202 32.20 22.88 -22.28
C ASP A 202 32.82 22.17 -23.48
N GLU A 203 33.67 22.90 -24.19
CA GLU A 203 34.53 22.36 -25.21
C GLU A 203 35.75 21.77 -24.50
N GLY A 204 35.98 20.46 -24.64
CA GLY A 204 37.26 19.89 -24.20
C GLY A 204 37.21 18.40 -23.90
N ASP A 205 37.97 17.68 -24.72
CA ASP A 205 38.63 16.40 -24.46
C ASP A 205 37.85 15.10 -24.70
N GLU A 206 38.22 14.47 -25.81
CA GLU A 206 37.85 13.13 -26.18
C GLU A 206 38.64 12.16 -25.30
N ASN A 207 37.92 11.25 -24.62
CA ASN A 207 38.43 9.99 -24.06
C ASN A 207 38.80 9.93 -22.57
N GLU A 208 38.01 10.55 -21.68
CA GLU A 208 37.92 10.12 -20.28
C GLU A 208 36.70 9.20 -20.08
N MET A 209 36.96 7.93 -19.73
CA MET A 209 35.93 7.01 -19.21
C MET A 209 35.39 7.59 -17.89
N LYS A 210 34.26 8.30 -17.95
CA LYS A 210 33.53 8.73 -16.75
C LYS A 210 33.23 7.51 -15.89
N ASP A 211 33.71 7.52 -14.64
CA ASP A 211 33.46 6.44 -13.68
C ASP A 211 31.96 6.33 -13.42
N MET A 212 31.35 5.33 -14.04
CA MET A 212 29.91 5.09 -14.02
C MET A 212 29.39 4.75 -12.61
N SER A 213 30.27 4.39 -11.68
CA SER A 213 29.91 4.03 -10.30
C SER A 213 29.40 5.20 -9.45
N ILE A 214 29.73 6.44 -9.86
CA ILE A 214 29.36 7.68 -9.15
C ILE A 214 27.97 8.18 -9.58
N LEU A 215 27.40 7.61 -10.65
CA LEU A 215 26.15 8.10 -11.22
C LEU A 215 24.91 7.66 -10.42
N PRO A 216 23.91 8.55 -10.27
CA PRO A 216 22.61 8.19 -9.70
C PRO A 216 22.02 6.98 -10.41
N SER A 217 21.40 6.07 -9.67
CA SER A 217 20.82 4.80 -10.16
C SER A 217 21.81 3.66 -10.45
N TYR A 218 23.14 3.84 -10.34
CA TYR A 218 24.10 2.75 -10.53
C TYR A 218 23.92 1.60 -9.52
N GLY A 219 23.57 1.92 -8.27
CA GLY A 219 23.30 0.94 -7.21
C GLY A 219 22.02 0.11 -7.40
N MET A 220 21.14 0.51 -8.33
CA MET A 220 19.90 -0.20 -8.63
C MET A 220 20.05 -1.23 -9.77
N LEU A 221 21.20 -1.24 -10.43
CA LEU A 221 21.51 -2.18 -11.50
C LEU A 221 22.16 -3.45 -10.95
N SER A 222 21.79 -4.60 -11.52
CA SER A 222 22.52 -5.85 -11.30
C SER A 222 23.92 -5.80 -11.92
N GLU A 223 24.83 -6.65 -11.45
CA GLU A 223 26.19 -6.74 -12.00
C GLU A 223 26.24 -7.02 -13.51
N ARG A 224 25.24 -7.74 -14.05
CA ARG A 224 25.13 -7.96 -15.51
C ARG A 224 24.68 -6.70 -16.25
N GLU A 225 23.78 -5.92 -15.67
CA GLU A 225 23.31 -4.65 -16.24
C GLU A 225 24.40 -3.56 -16.18
N LYS A 226 25.17 -3.50 -15.08
CA LYS A 226 26.33 -2.62 -14.97
C LYS A 226 27.34 -2.90 -16.09
N LYS A 227 27.67 -4.18 -16.33
CA LYS A 227 28.54 -4.60 -17.45
C LYS A 227 27.97 -4.19 -18.80
N LEU A 228 26.67 -4.37 -19.02
CA LEU A 228 26.01 -3.95 -20.25
C LEU A 228 26.13 -2.44 -20.45
N CYS A 229 25.78 -1.64 -19.45
CA CYS A 229 25.85 -0.18 -19.49
C CYS A 229 27.26 0.32 -19.84
N ASN A 230 28.28 -0.26 -19.19
CA ASN A 230 29.68 0.04 -19.49
C ASN A 230 30.07 -0.32 -20.94
N SER A 231 29.61 -1.49 -21.43
CA SER A 231 29.94 -1.97 -22.78
C SER A 231 29.31 -1.16 -23.92
N ILE A 232 28.20 -0.46 -23.64
CA ILE A 232 27.50 0.37 -24.62
C ILE A 232 27.68 1.87 -24.35
N GLY A 233 28.49 2.25 -23.35
CA GLY A 233 28.73 3.64 -22.98
C GLY A 233 27.46 4.39 -22.56
N MET A 234 26.48 3.71 -21.96
CA MET A 234 25.19 4.29 -21.59
C MET A 234 25.09 4.49 -20.10
N THR A 235 24.68 5.68 -19.66
CA THR A 235 24.49 5.97 -18.23
C THR A 235 23.43 5.06 -17.60
N PRO A 236 23.56 4.70 -16.31
CA PRO A 236 22.59 3.85 -15.62
C PRO A 236 21.16 4.40 -15.68
N ALA A 237 21.01 5.72 -15.53
CA ALA A 237 19.72 6.40 -15.63
C ALA A 237 19.07 6.19 -17.01
N ASN A 238 19.82 6.40 -18.09
CA ASN A 238 19.33 6.21 -19.45
C ASN A 238 18.95 4.75 -19.72
N TYR A 239 19.77 3.80 -19.26
CA TYR A 239 19.45 2.37 -19.36
C TYR A 239 18.14 2.03 -18.65
N MET A 240 17.94 2.53 -17.42
CA MET A 240 16.72 2.28 -16.65
C MET A 240 15.47 2.83 -17.33
N THR A 241 15.53 4.05 -17.89
CA THR A 241 14.43 4.62 -18.67
C THR A 241 14.09 3.74 -19.86
N ILE A 242 15.09 3.32 -20.64
CA ILE A 242 14.89 2.49 -21.84
C ILE A 242 14.36 1.11 -21.49
N LYS A 243 14.94 0.45 -20.47
CA LYS A 243 14.48 -0.83 -19.92
C LYS A 243 13.01 -0.76 -19.54
N THR A 244 12.62 0.29 -18.82
CA THR A 244 11.22 0.50 -18.39
C THR A 244 10.29 0.67 -19.59
N CYS A 245 10.69 1.44 -20.60
CA CYS A 245 9.91 1.58 -21.84
C CYS A 245 9.71 0.25 -22.57
N ILE A 246 10.78 -0.57 -22.71
CA ILE A 246 10.73 -1.85 -23.42
C ILE A 246 9.84 -2.86 -22.68
N ILE A 247 9.97 -2.98 -21.36
CA ILE A 247 9.17 -3.90 -20.56
C ILE A 247 7.70 -3.50 -20.58
N LYS A 248 7.41 -2.20 -20.45
CA LYS A 248 6.03 -1.69 -20.51
C LYS A 248 5.39 -1.96 -21.87
N ASP A 249 6.12 -1.78 -22.98
CA ASP A 249 5.66 -2.15 -24.33
C ASP A 249 5.26 -3.62 -24.39
N TYR A 250 6.18 -4.48 -23.93
CA TYR A 250 6.03 -5.92 -24.03
C TYR A 250 4.79 -6.41 -23.26
N LEU A 251 4.59 -5.89 -22.04
CA LEU A 251 3.42 -6.23 -21.22
C LEU A 251 2.11 -5.74 -21.83
N GLN A 252 2.08 -4.52 -22.38
CA GLN A 252 0.90 -3.96 -23.03
C GLN A 252 0.53 -4.74 -24.32
N ARG A 253 1.52 -5.14 -25.11
CA ARG A 253 1.32 -5.99 -26.30
C ARG A 253 0.79 -7.37 -25.95
N ARG A 254 1.28 -7.98 -24.86
CA ARG A 254 0.74 -9.26 -24.35
C ARG A 254 -0.74 -9.17 -23.94
N GLN A 255 -1.20 -7.98 -23.56
CA GLN A 255 -2.60 -7.71 -23.21
C GLN A 255 -3.46 -7.33 -24.42
N GLY A 256 -2.91 -7.36 -25.65
CA GLY A 256 -3.63 -7.01 -26.87
C GLY A 256 -3.83 -5.50 -27.08
N ILE A 257 -3.16 -4.65 -26.31
CA ILE A 257 -3.27 -3.20 -26.41
C ILE A 257 -2.35 -2.70 -27.52
N PRO A 258 -2.85 -2.00 -28.56
CA PRO A 258 -1.99 -1.43 -29.59
C PRO A 258 -1.19 -0.24 -29.02
N VAL A 259 0.14 -0.36 -28.98
CA VAL A 259 1.03 0.68 -28.44
C VAL A 259 1.80 1.41 -29.55
N LYS A 260 1.70 2.75 -29.59
CA LYS A 260 2.62 3.64 -30.34
C LYS A 260 3.70 4.15 -29.39
N ILE A 261 4.84 3.46 -29.33
CA ILE A 261 5.95 3.90 -28.48
C ILE A 261 6.82 4.94 -29.17
N ARG A 262 7.11 6.00 -28.41
CA ARG A 262 8.18 6.95 -28.69
C ARG A 262 9.29 6.70 -27.68
N TYR A 263 10.42 6.17 -28.13
CA TYR A 263 11.61 6.07 -27.30
C TYR A 263 12.21 7.47 -27.06
N PRO A 264 12.96 7.68 -25.97
CA PRO A 264 13.68 8.94 -25.75
C PRO A 264 14.53 9.31 -26.98
N SER A 265 14.54 10.60 -27.31
CA SER A 265 15.38 11.15 -28.39
C SER A 265 16.86 10.89 -28.08
N GLY A 266 17.60 10.33 -29.04
CA GLY A 266 19.01 9.96 -28.86
C GLY A 266 19.27 8.46 -28.63
N LEU A 267 18.23 7.62 -28.55
CA LEU A 267 18.43 6.16 -28.51
C LEU A 267 18.84 5.60 -29.88
N ASP A 268 20.11 5.23 -29.99
CA ASP A 268 20.61 4.53 -31.18
C ASP A 268 19.96 3.14 -31.35
N LYS A 269 19.71 2.75 -32.61
CA LYS A 269 19.14 1.47 -33.00
C LYS A 269 20.00 0.29 -32.53
N THR A 270 21.33 0.47 -32.50
CA THR A 270 22.25 -0.59 -32.06
C THR A 270 22.15 -0.83 -30.55
N HIS A 271 22.13 0.24 -29.75
CA HIS A 271 21.93 0.19 -28.30
C HIS A 271 20.58 -0.43 -27.95
N ARG A 272 19.51 -0.05 -28.64
CA ARG A 272 18.19 -0.67 -28.46
C ARG A 272 18.22 -2.17 -28.71
N ARG A 273 18.88 -2.63 -29.78
CA ARG A 273 18.97 -4.06 -30.09
C ARG A 273 19.74 -4.83 -29.02
N LYS A 274 20.87 -4.29 -28.54
CA LYS A 274 21.66 -4.89 -27.46
C LYS A 274 20.87 -5.01 -26.16
N ILE A 275 20.11 -3.97 -25.79
CA ILE A 275 19.27 -3.99 -24.59
C ILE A 275 18.11 -4.99 -24.73
N MET A 276 17.45 -5.05 -25.89
CA MET A 276 16.40 -6.04 -26.13
C MET A 276 16.95 -7.48 -26.07
N SER A 277 18.10 -7.76 -26.71
CA SER A 277 18.76 -9.07 -26.63
C SER A 277 19.04 -9.43 -25.17
N PHE A 278 19.65 -8.52 -24.41
CA PHE A 278 19.95 -8.75 -23.01
C PHE A 278 18.68 -9.08 -22.19
N LEU A 279 17.59 -8.35 -22.39
CA LEU A 279 16.34 -8.60 -21.69
C LEU A 279 15.73 -9.96 -22.08
N THR A 280 15.83 -10.36 -23.34
CA THR A 280 15.41 -11.69 -23.80
C THR A 280 16.28 -12.79 -23.19
N ASP A 281 17.60 -12.64 -23.24
CA ASP A 281 18.57 -13.63 -22.74
C ASP A 281 18.45 -13.84 -21.21
N ASN A 282 18.02 -12.80 -20.49
CA ASN A 282 17.75 -12.87 -19.05
C ASN A 282 16.28 -13.19 -18.72
N GLY A 283 15.44 -13.51 -19.71
CA GLY A 283 14.06 -13.96 -19.52
C GLY A 283 13.05 -12.89 -19.09
N TRP A 284 13.39 -11.61 -19.22
CA TRP A 284 12.49 -10.49 -18.88
C TRP A 284 11.40 -10.28 -19.94
N ILE A 285 11.71 -10.60 -21.19
CA ILE A 285 10.79 -10.60 -22.32
C ILE A 285 11.00 -11.88 -23.13
N MET A 286 9.96 -12.42 -23.76
CA MET A 286 10.12 -13.55 -24.67
C MET A 286 10.64 -13.07 -26.02
N ALA A 287 11.48 -13.89 -26.67
CA ALA A 287 11.84 -13.67 -28.06
C ALA A 287 10.55 -13.67 -28.91
N VAL A 288 10.35 -12.57 -29.64
CA VAL A 288 9.28 -12.44 -30.65
C VAL A 288 9.82 -12.91 -31.98
#